data_AF-A0A9D2G1I9-F1
#
_entry.id   AF-A0A9D2G1I9-F1
#
_cell.length_a   1.000
_cell.length_b   1.000
_cell.length_c   1.000
_cell.angle_alpha   90.00
_cell.angle_beta   90.00
_cell.angle_gamma   90.00
#
_symmetry.space_group_name_H-M   'P 1'
#
loop_
_entity.id
_entity.type
_entity.pdbx_description
1 polymer ?
#
loop_
_entity_poly.entity_id
_entity_poly.type
_entity_poly.pdbx_seq_one_letter_code
_entity_poly.pdbx_strand_id
1 'polypeptide(L)' 'MVVKGRQGKEYELLESANDYYLLRALAEEEDYKPYAVAYRLDEVNGGWESAKVYDDFEQAKAAFDGETDSPEAQK' A
#
# COMPACT_ATOMS: atom_id res chain seq x y z
N MET A 1 0.01 -9.34 -8.25
CA MET A 1 0.13 -10.29 -7.11
C MET A 1 -0.91 -9.89 -6.08
N VAL A 2 -1.60 -10.84 -5.42
CA VAL A 2 -2.57 -10.50 -4.34
C VAL A 2 -1.90 -10.65 -2.98
N VAL A 3 -2.02 -9.63 -2.15
CA VAL A 3 -1.47 -9.56 -0.80
C VAL A 3 -2.61 -9.38 0.21
N LYS A 4 -2.49 -10.03 1.37
CA LYS A 4 -3.45 -9.87 2.45
C LYS A 4 -2.99 -8.70 3.32
N GLY A 5 -3.82 -7.67 3.40
CA GLY A 5 -3.62 -6.56 4.32
C GLY A 5 -4.13 -6.88 5.73
N ARG A 6 -4.02 -5.87 6.61
CA ARG A 6 -4.50 -5.96 7.99
C ARG A 6 -5.99 -6.31 8.00
N GLN A 7 -6.41 -7.20 8.90
CA GLN A 7 -7.78 -7.73 9.00
C GLN A 7 -8.22 -8.71 7.89
N GLY A 8 -7.27 -9.23 7.09
CA GLY A 8 -7.57 -10.27 6.10
C GLY A 8 -8.16 -9.76 4.79
N LYS A 9 -8.17 -8.44 4.58
CA LYS A 9 -8.58 -7.82 3.32
C LYS A 9 -7.59 -8.12 2.21
N GLU A 10 -8.09 -8.44 1.02
CA GLU A 10 -7.26 -8.75 -0.13
C GLU A 10 -6.99 -7.50 -0.96
N TYR A 11 -5.72 -7.30 -1.30
CA TYR A 11 -5.28 -6.20 -2.13
C TYR A 11 -4.48 -6.74 -3.31
N GLU A 12 -4.67 -6.15 -4.47
CA GLU A 12 -3.79 -6.28 -5.62
C GLU A 12 -2.60 -5.34 -5.45
N LEU A 13 -1.40 -5.89 -5.48
CA LEU A 13 -0.18 -5.12 -5.62
C LEU A 13 -0.12 -4.57 -7.04
N LEU A 14 -0.20 -3.24 -7.15
CA LEU A 14 -0.08 -2.48 -8.39
C LEU A 14 1.39 -2.18 -8.68
N GLU A 15 2.11 -1.66 -7.68
CA GLU A 15 3.50 -1.23 -7.81
C GLU A 15 4.29 -1.44 -6.52
N SER A 16 5.60 -1.58 -6.61
CA SER A 16 6.50 -1.70 -5.45
C SER A 16 7.85 -1.07 -5.73
N ALA A 17 8.36 -0.26 -4.81
CA ALA A 17 9.68 0.38 -4.90
C ALA A 17 10.17 0.77 -3.49
N ASN A 18 11.47 0.66 -3.22
CA ASN A 18 12.11 1.10 -1.95
C ASN A 18 11.33 0.66 -0.69
N ASP A 19 10.94 -0.61 -0.61
CA ASP A 19 10.13 -1.19 0.48
C ASP A 19 8.71 -0.63 0.64
N TYR A 20 8.26 0.25 -0.26
CA TYR A 20 6.88 0.69 -0.39
C TYR A 20 6.12 -0.14 -1.44
N TYR A 21 4.81 -0.24 -1.24
CA TYR A 21 3.88 -0.99 -2.06
C TYR A 21 2.62 -0.17 -2.29
N LEU A 22 2.30 0.06 -3.57
CA LEU A 22 1.01 0.61 -3.97
C LEU A 22 0.04 -0.55 -4.22
N LEU A 23 -1.06 -0.52 -3.48
CA LEU A 23 -2.03 -1.59 -3.37
C LEU A 23 -3.42 -1.09 -3.76
N ARG A 24 -4.22 -1.93 -4.43
CA ARG A 24 -5.63 -1.69 -4.69
C ARG A 24 -6.49 -2.76 -4.00
N ALA A 25 -7.44 -2.36 -3.18
CA ALA A 25 -8.40 -3.27 -2.58
C ALA A 25 -9.17 -4.02 -3.67
N LEU A 26 -9.29 -5.34 -3.53
CA LEU A 26 -10.08 -6.17 -4.45
C LEU A 26 -11.56 -6.25 -4.07
N ALA A 27 -11.87 -5.92 -2.81
CA ALA A 27 -13.24 -5.85 -2.33
C ALA A 27 -13.77 -4.40 -2.43
N GLU A 28 -14.85 -4.22 -3.18
CA GLU A 28 -15.63 -2.99 -3.21
C GLU A 28 -16.66 -3.05 -2.07
N GLU A 29 -16.32 -2.48 -0.91
CA GLU A 29 -17.32 -2.10 0.10
C GLU A 29 -17.68 -0.63 -0.13
N GLU A 30 -18.96 -0.26 -0.10
CA GLU A 30 -19.48 1.08 -0.45
C GLU A 30 -18.87 2.25 0.34
N ASP A 31 -18.11 1.98 1.42
CA ASP A 31 -17.47 2.99 2.29
C ASP A 31 -15.92 2.84 2.35
N TYR A 32 -15.33 2.02 1.47
CA TYR A 32 -13.92 1.66 1.57
C TYR A 32 -13.01 2.37 0.58
N LYS A 33 -11.88 2.86 1.10
CA LYS A 33 -10.79 3.46 0.33
C LYS A 33 -10.12 2.37 -0.53
N PRO A 34 -10.22 2.43 -1.86
CA PRO A 34 -9.77 1.34 -2.71
C PRO A 34 -8.27 1.31 -2.90
N TYR A 35 -7.50 2.33 -2.48
CA TYR A 35 -6.06 2.36 -2.65
C TYR A 35 -5.32 2.43 -1.33
N ALA A 36 -4.15 1.80 -1.24
CA ALA A 36 -3.29 1.86 -0.07
C ALA A 36 -1.82 1.93 -0.46
N VAL A 37 -1.05 2.74 0.25
CA VAL A 37 0.41 2.77 0.19
C VAL A 37 0.92 2.14 1.47
N ALA A 38 1.50 0.95 1.36
CA ALA A 38 2.03 0.20 2.48
C ALA A 38 3.56 0.25 2.48
N TYR A 39 4.16 0.38 3.65
CA TYR A 39 5.59 0.26 3.87
C TYR A 39 5.88 -1.08 4.53
N ARG A 40 6.87 -1.78 3.97
CA ARG A 40 7.51 -3.03 4.42
C ARG A 40 6.54 -4.08 4.97
N LEU A 41 6.46 -5.22 4.28
CA LEU A 41 5.72 -6.36 4.81
C LEU A 41 6.49 -6.95 5.98
N ASP A 42 5.93 -6.86 7.18
CA ASP A 42 6.36 -7.60 8.36
C ASP A 42 5.96 -9.07 8.20
N GLU A 43 6.88 -9.86 7.68
CA GLU A 43 6.69 -11.29 7.42
C GLU A 43 6.50 -12.10 8.71
N VAL A 44 6.98 -11.58 9.85
CA VAL A 44 6.92 -12.26 11.16
C VAL A 44 5.50 -12.22 11.75
N ASN A 45 4.83 -11.08 11.66
CA ASN A 45 3.48 -10.86 12.17
C ASN A 45 2.40 -10.92 11.09
N GLY A 46 2.80 -11.05 9.81
CA GLY A 46 1.88 -11.16 8.67
C GLY A 46 1.12 -9.86 8.39
N GLY A 47 1.78 -8.71 8.53
CA GLY A 47 1.18 -7.38 8.37
C GLY A 47 2.13 -6.37 7.75
N TRP A 48 1.69 -5.13 7.54
CA TRP A 48 2.52 -4.04 7.04
C TRP A 48 3.06 -3.21 8.20
N GLU A 49 4.31 -2.73 8.13
CA GLU A 49 4.87 -1.84 9.17
C GLU A 49 4.08 -0.53 9.23
N SER A 50 3.71 0.03 8.07
CA SER A 50 2.81 1.17 7.97
C SER A 50 1.93 1.05 6.73
N ALA A 51 0.72 1.61 6.77
CA ALA A 51 -0.15 1.68 5.61
C ALA A 51 -1.02 2.95 5.65
N LYS A 52 -0.98 3.73 4.58
CA LYS A 52 -1.86 4.89 4.34
C LYS A 52 -2.90 4.51 3.29
N VAL A 53 -4.17 4.78 3.56
CA VAL A 53 -5.30 4.46 2.66
C VAL A 53 -5.85 5.71 1.99
N TYR A 54 -6.21 5.59 0.72
CA TYR A 54 -6.60 6.68 -0.16
C TYR A 54 -7.84 6.30 -0.96
N ASP A 55 -8.74 7.26 -1.12
CA ASP A 55 -9.98 7.13 -1.89
C ASP A 55 -9.67 7.16 -3.40
N ASP A 56 -8.62 7.89 -3.78
CA ASP A 56 -8.25 8.18 -5.16
C ASP A 56 -6.88 7.60 -5.53
N PHE A 57 -6.77 7.12 -6.77
CA PHE A 57 -5.54 6.51 -7.27
C PHE A 57 -4.42 7.53 -7.45
N GLU A 58 -4.71 8.73 -7.96
CA GLU A 58 -3.69 9.76 -8.19
C GLU A 58 -3.10 10.23 -6.84
N GLN A 59 -3.94 10.34 -5.81
CA GLN A 59 -3.47 10.63 -4.45
C GLN A 59 -2.57 9.53 -3.89
N ALA A 60 -2.96 8.26 -4.06
CA ALA A 60 -2.17 7.12 -3.61
C ALA A 60 -0.84 7.04 -4.36
N LYS A 61 -0.86 7.27 -5.67
CA LYS A 61 0.33 7.27 -6.52
C LYS A 61 1.27 8.42 -6.19
N ALA A 62 0.76 9.64 -6.02
CA ALA A 62 1.56 10.79 -5.60
C ALA A 62 2.19 10.59 -4.22
N ALA A 63 1.48 9.96 -3.28
CA ALA A 63 2.05 9.60 -1.99
C ALA A 63 3.13 8.52 -2.13
N PHE A 64 2.88 7.47 -2.92
CA PHE A 64 3.85 6.42 -3.20
C PHE A 64 5.12 6.98 -3.86
N ASP A 65 4.98 7.81 -4.89
CA ASP A 65 6.11 8.48 -5.55
C ASP A 65 6.84 9.40 -4.57
N GLY A 66 6.12 10.17 -3.75
CA GLY A 66 6.73 11.03 -2.73
C GLY A 66 7.55 10.25 -1.69
N GLU A 67 7.05 9.11 -1.20
CA GLU A 67 7.76 8.28 -0.24
C GLU A 67 8.93 7.54 -0.89
N THR A 68 8.81 7.12 -2.15
CA THR A 68 9.85 6.33 -2.86
C THR A 68 10.94 7.19 -3.51
N ASP A 69 10.63 8.41 -3.94
CA ASP A 69 11.59 9.38 -4.50
C ASP A 69 12.31 10.18 -3.40
N SER A 70 11.83 10.09 -2.15
CA SER A 70 12.50 10.75 -1.03
C SER A 70 13.89 10.14 -0.78
N PRO A 71 14.94 10.96 -0.57
CA PRO A 71 16.30 10.48 -0.32
C PRO A 71 16.45 9.65 0.97
N GLU A 72 15.43 9.63 1.82
CA GLU A 72 15.35 8.75 2.99
C GLU A 72 14.94 7.31 2.64
N ALA A 73 14.26 7.09 1.51
CA ALA A 73 13.89 5.75 1.03
C ALA A 73 15.01 5.06 0.23
N GLN A 74 16.13 5.75 -0.03
CA GLN A 74 17.30 5.21 -0.73
C GLN A 74 18.47 4.81 0.20
N LYS A 75 18.28 4.83 1.53
CA LYS A 75 19.31 4.49 2.52
C LYS A 75 19.20 3.06 3.02
#